data_AF-W1Y380-F1
#
_entry.id   AF-W1Y380-F1
#
_cell.length_a   1.000
_cell.length_b   1.000
_cell.length_c   1.000
_cell.angle_alpha   90.00
_cell.angle_beta   90.00
_cell.angle_gamma   90.00
#
_symmetry.space_group_name_H-M   'P 1'
#
loop_
_entity.id
_entity.type
_entity.pdbx_description
1 polymer ?
#
loop_
_entity_poly.entity_id
_entity_poly.type
_entity_poly.pdbx_seq_one_letter_code
_entity_poly.pdbx_strand_id
1 'polypeptide(L)'
;MLKDVVIIDTAGRLAIDEVLMDELSNIKAAVRPHEILLVVDSMIGQDAVTTAQTFNEKLGVDGVILTKLDGDARGGAALSIKAV
;
A
#
# COMPACT_ATOMS: atom_id res chain seq x y z
N MET A 1 -8.98 28.97 -4.32
CA MET A 1 -9.74 27.76 -4.66
C MET A 1 -9.53 26.75 -3.55
N LEU A 2 -10.61 26.24 -2.98
CA LEU A 2 -10.53 25.02 -2.15
C LEU A 2 -10.33 23.83 -3.10
N LYS A 3 -9.58 22.82 -2.66
CA LYS A 3 -9.36 21.57 -3.40
C LYS A 3 -10.27 20.51 -2.79
N ASP A 4 -11.01 19.79 -3.63
CA ASP A 4 -11.90 18.72 -3.18
C ASP A 4 -11.12 17.46 -2.78
N VAL A 5 -9.97 17.22 -3.42
CA VAL A 5 -9.12 16.04 -3.20
C VAL A 5 -7.66 16.46 -3.15
N VAL A 6 -6.91 15.84 -2.25
CA VAL A 6 -5.45 15.95 -2.12
C VAL A 6 -4.86 14.54 -2.17
N ILE A 7 -3.90 14.32 -3.07
CA ILE A 7 -3.14 13.08 -3.16
C ILE A 7 -1.76 13.35 -2.56
N ILE A 8 -1.35 12.51 -1.60
CA ILE A 8 -0.04 12.57 -0.96
C ILE A 8 0.75 11.38 -1.47
N ASP A 9 1.79 11.64 -2.27
CA ASP A 9 2.73 10.61 -2.70
C ASP A 9 3.83 10.44 -1.66
N THR A 10 3.92 9.25 -1.07
CA THR A 10 4.95 8.91 -0.08
C THR A 10 6.09 8.17 -0.77
N ALA A 11 7.30 8.25 -0.23
CA ALA A 11 8.43 7.50 -0.80
C ALA A 11 8.15 5.97 -0.85
N GLY A 12 8.56 5.32 -1.95
CA GLY A 12 8.37 3.87 -2.19
C GLY A 12 9.49 3.02 -1.55
N ARG A 13 9.11 2.02 -0.75
CA ARG A 13 10.00 1.44 0.27
C ARG A 13 9.68 -0.03 0.58
N LEU A 14 10.60 -0.77 1.22
CA LEU A 14 10.38 -2.16 1.64
C LEU A 14 9.66 -2.22 2.99
N ALA A 15 8.73 -3.16 3.15
CA ALA A 15 7.93 -3.36 4.37
C ALA A 15 8.75 -3.64 5.65
N ILE A 16 10.02 -4.03 5.50
CA ILE A 16 10.91 -4.42 6.61
C ILE A 16 11.69 -3.24 7.23
N ASP A 17 11.56 -2.03 6.69
CA ASP A 17 12.29 -0.86 7.19
C ASP A 17 11.51 -0.18 8.33
N GLU A 18 11.94 -0.40 9.58
CA GLU A 18 11.21 0.09 10.77
C GLU A 18 11.21 1.61 10.89
N VAL A 19 12.37 2.26 10.69
CA VAL A 19 12.53 3.73 10.74
C VAL A 19 11.51 4.39 9.82
N LEU A 20 11.18 3.67 8.77
CA LEU A 20 10.32 4.12 7.73
C LEU A 20 8.83 4.01 8.01
N MET A 21 8.45 2.86 8.56
CA MET A 21 7.08 2.62 8.97
C MET A 21 6.71 3.60 10.09
N ASP A 22 7.68 4.03 10.89
CA ASP A 22 7.51 5.12 11.85
C ASP A 22 7.30 6.47 11.16
N GLU A 23 8.05 6.80 10.11
CA GLU A 23 7.81 8.00 9.32
C GLU A 23 6.40 8.02 8.72
N LEU A 24 5.96 6.93 8.09
CA LEU A 24 4.61 6.81 7.53
C LEU A 24 3.54 6.92 8.62
N SER A 25 3.77 6.33 9.79
CA SER A 25 2.87 6.44 10.95
C SER A 25 2.76 7.90 11.43
N ASN A 26 3.87 8.63 11.45
CA ASN A 26 3.89 10.06 11.80
C ASN A 26 3.14 10.90 10.77
N ILE A 27 3.31 10.62 9.47
CA ILE A 27 2.56 11.29 8.40
C ILE A 27 1.05 11.03 8.59
N LYS A 28 0.65 9.76 8.77
CA LYS A 28 -0.75 9.38 9.01
C LYS A 28 -1.34 10.14 10.21
N ALA A 29 -0.61 10.22 11.32
CA ALA A 29 -1.06 10.92 12.52
C ALA A 29 -1.22 12.43 12.30
N ALA A 30 -0.32 13.05 11.54
CA ALA A 30 -0.35 14.48 11.26
C ALA A 30 -1.48 14.88 10.28
N VAL A 31 -1.65 14.12 9.20
CA VAL A 31 -2.58 14.51 8.11
C VAL A 31 -3.97 13.88 8.23
N ARG A 32 -4.09 12.76 8.96
CA ARG A 32 -5.34 11.99 9.17
C ARG A 32 -6.08 11.75 7.83
N PRO A 33 -5.48 10.96 6.93
CA PRO A 33 -6.04 10.75 5.59
C PRO A 33 -7.40 10.04 5.68
N HIS A 34 -8.27 10.32 4.72
CA HIS A 34 -9.56 9.61 4.59
C HIS A 34 -9.39 8.20 4.02
N GLU A 35 -8.36 8.00 3.20
CA GLU A 35 -8.07 6.74 2.51
C GLU A 35 -6.54 6.53 2.48
N ILE A 36 -6.10 5.32 2.76
CA ILE A 36 -4.71 4.88 2.59
C ILE A 36 -4.69 3.79 1.53
N LEU A 37 -4.11 4.10 0.37
CA LEU A 37 -4.01 3.18 -0.76
C LEU A 37 -2.59 2.63 -0.88
N LEU A 38 -2.45 1.31 -0.77
CA LEU A 38 -1.16 0.64 -0.98
C LEU A 38 -0.99 0.29 -2.46
N VAL A 39 0.14 0.70 -3.05
CA VAL A 39 0.48 0.36 -4.43
C VAL A 39 1.44 -0.83 -4.43
N VAL A 40 1.08 -1.91 -5.12
CA VAL A 40 1.89 -3.14 -5.19
C VAL A 40 2.08 -3.59 -6.63
N ASP A 41 3.23 -4.17 -6.92
CA ASP A 41 3.53 -4.81 -8.20
C ASP A 41 2.81 -6.16 -8.29
N SER A 42 2.10 -6.43 -9.38
CA SER A 42 1.43 -7.73 -9.56
C SER A 42 2.41 -8.88 -9.86
N MET A 43 3.62 -8.58 -10.34
CA MET A 43 4.62 -9.58 -10.74
C MET A 43 5.31 -10.24 -9.54
N ILE A 44 5.30 -9.63 -8.35
CA ILE A 44 5.97 -10.19 -7.15
C ILE A 44 5.16 -11.31 -6.47
N GLY A 45 3.96 -11.62 -6.99
CA GLY A 45 3.21 -12.81 -6.58
C GLY A 45 2.83 -12.81 -5.10
N GLN A 46 3.20 -13.87 -4.37
CA GLN A 46 2.82 -14.04 -2.96
C GLN A 46 3.52 -13.03 -2.03
N ASP A 47 4.67 -12.47 -2.42
CA ASP A 47 5.35 -11.45 -1.61
C ASP A 47 4.53 -10.15 -1.53
N ALA A 48 3.65 -9.90 -2.52
CA ALA A 48 2.67 -8.80 -2.47
C ALA A 48 1.71 -8.95 -1.28
N VAL A 49 1.34 -10.19 -0.94
CA VAL A 49 0.39 -10.51 0.14
C VAL A 49 1.02 -10.19 1.49
N THR A 50 2.24 -10.68 1.72
CA THR A 50 3.01 -10.40 2.95
C THR A 50 3.25 -8.91 3.13
N THR A 51 3.58 -8.22 2.04
CA THR A 51 3.76 -6.75 2.05
C THR A 51 2.45 -6.07 2.41
N ALA A 52 1.34 -6.40 1.75
CA ALA A 52 0.03 -5.83 2.04
C ALA A 52 -0.39 -6.04 3.49
N GLN A 53 -0.17 -7.24 4.03
CA GLN A 53 -0.48 -7.56 5.41
C GLN A 53 0.34 -6.71 6.39
N THR A 54 1.65 -6.59 6.16
CA THR A 54 2.54 -5.78 7.02
C THR A 54 2.15 -4.30 7.02
N PHE A 55 1.87 -3.73 5.84
CA PHE A 55 1.43 -2.35 5.72
C PHE A 55 0.06 -2.13 6.35
N ASN A 56 -0.87 -3.08 6.19
CA ASN A 56 -2.19 -3.00 6.80
C ASN A 56 -2.12 -3.04 8.34
N GLU A 57 -1.31 -3.93 8.91
CA GLU A 57 -1.15 -4.05 10.37
C GLU A 57 -0.59 -2.75 11.00
N LYS A 58 0.30 -2.05 10.29
CA LYS A 58 0.94 -0.83 10.80
C LYS A 58 0.14 0.44 10.49
N LEU A 59 -0.40 0.55 9.29
CA LEU A 59 -0.99 1.79 8.79
C LEU A 59 -2.51 1.71 8.61
N GLY A 60 -3.14 0.53 8.61
CA GLY A 60 -4.56 0.36 8.28
C GLY A 60 -4.84 0.81 6.85
N VAL A 61 -4.59 -0.08 5.90
CA VAL A 61 -4.75 0.19 4.47
C VAL A 61 -6.21 -0.04 4.08
N ASP A 62 -6.81 0.94 3.41
CA ASP A 62 -8.23 0.89 3.00
C ASP A 62 -8.42 0.28 1.61
N GLY A 63 -7.38 0.35 0.76
CA GLY A 63 -7.42 -0.19 -0.58
C GLY A 63 -6.04 -0.54 -1.14
N VAL A 64 -6.04 -1.42 -2.13
CA VAL A 64 -4.81 -1.83 -2.83
C VAL A 64 -4.92 -1.55 -4.32
N ILE A 65 -3.89 -0.91 -4.86
CA ILE A 65 -3.71 -0.67 -6.29
C ILE A 65 -2.65 -1.66 -6.79
N LEU A 66 -3.07 -2.57 -7.68
CA LEU A 66 -2.14 -3.48 -8.35
C LEU A 66 -1.68 -2.91 -9.68
N THR A 67 -0.36 -2.86 -9.84
CA THR A 67 0.30 -2.34 -11.03
C THR A 67 0.94 -3.45 -11.86
N LYS A 68 1.30 -3.13 -13.10
CA LYS A 68 1.96 -4.06 -14.05
C LYS A 68 1.16 -5.34 -14.36
N LEU A 69 -0.17 -5.25 -14.33
CA LEU A 69 -1.06 -6.37 -14.64
C LEU A 69 -0.99 -6.84 -16.09
N ASP A 70 -0.31 -6.08 -16.95
CA ASP A 70 0.01 -6.41 -18.34
C ASP A 70 1.16 -7.43 -18.49
N GLY A 71 1.87 -7.77 -17.40
CA GLY A 71 2.90 -8.81 -17.39
C GLY A 71 2.34 -10.25 -17.27
N ASP A 72 3.22 -11.26 -17.21
CA ASP A 72 2.87 -12.69 -17.01
C ASP A 72 2.37 -12.99 -15.57
N ALA A 73 1.91 -11.97 -14.85
CA ALA A 73 1.37 -12.09 -13.52
C ALA A 73 -0.03 -12.74 -13.60
N ARG A 74 -0.15 -13.97 -13.10
CA ARG A 74 -1.41 -14.76 -13.15
C ARG A 74 -2.54 -14.24 -12.26
N GLY A 75 -2.52 -12.98 -11.83
CA GLY A 75 -3.56 -12.34 -11.01
C GLY A 75 -3.73 -12.90 -9.59
N GLY A 76 -3.01 -13.97 -9.22
CA GLY A 76 -3.16 -14.65 -7.93
C GLY A 76 -2.90 -13.74 -6.72
N ALA A 77 -1.96 -12.78 -6.85
CA ALA A 77 -1.70 -11.78 -5.83
C ALA A 77 -2.96 -10.96 -5.47
N ALA A 78 -3.77 -10.60 -6.46
CA ALA A 78 -5.01 -9.84 -6.25
C ALA A 78 -6.05 -10.61 -5.42
N LEU A 79 -6.22 -11.89 -5.76
CA LEU A 79 -7.15 -12.77 -5.05
C LEU A 79 -6.66 -13.03 -3.62
N SER A 80 -5.36 -13.24 -3.44
CA SER A 80 -4.78 -13.46 -2.12
C SER A 80 -4.90 -12.22 -1.24
N ILE A 81 -4.59 -11.02 -1.73
CA ILE A 81 -4.70 -9.77 -0.96
C ILE A 81 -6.14 -9.50 -0.53
N LYS A 82 -7.14 -9.77 -1.39
CA LYS A 82 -8.56 -9.61 -1.04
C LYS A 82 -9.03 -10.55 0.07
N ALA A 83 -8.36 -11.70 0.25
CA ALA A 83 -8.73 -12.69 1.24
C ALA A 83 -8.19 -12.38 2.66
N VAL A 84 -7.29 -11.42 2.78
CA VAL A 84 -6.67 -10.97 4.04
C VAL A 84 -7.44 -9.79 4.62
#